data_AF-A0A5J5NKP4-F1
#
_entry.id   AF-A0A5J5NKP4-F1
#
_cell.length_a   1.000
_cell.length_b   1.000
_cell.length_c   1.000
_cell.angle_alpha   90.00
_cell.angle_beta   90.00
_cell.angle_gamma   90.00
#
_symmetry.space_group_name_H-M   'P 1'
#
loop_
_entity.id
_entity.type
_entity.pdbx_description
1 polymer ?
#
loop_
_entity_poly.entity_id
_entity_poly.type
_entity_poly.pdbx_seq_one_letter_code
_entity_poly.pdbx_strand_id
1 'polypeptide(L)'
;LLEAHIPPGGRLGWGHKGLYDTINKLIHFQLGLALTSLGVITSLVAQQMYSLPAYAFIAQDFTTQAVLYTHHQYIAGFIMAGAFAHGAIFFIRDYNPEQNVIV
;
A
#
# COMPACT_ATOMS: atom_id res chain seq x y z
N LEU A 1 -9.71 -12.93 15.25
CA LEU A 1 -8.78 -11.82 15.58
C LEU A 1 -9.35 -10.48 15.15
N LEU A 2 -9.60 -10.25 13.85
CA LEU A 2 -10.20 -9.00 13.34
C LEU A 2 -11.53 -8.63 14.03
N GLU A 3 -12.47 -9.56 14.12
CA GLU A 3 -13.78 -9.34 14.78
C GLU A 3 -13.68 -9.04 16.28
N ALA A 4 -12.64 -9.53 16.95
CA ALA A 4 -12.43 -9.33 18.39
C ALA A 4 -11.70 -8.01 18.69
N HIS A 5 -11.11 -7.36 17.67
CA HIS A 5 -10.38 -6.12 17.83
C HIS A 5 -11.34 -4.93 17.72
N ILE A 6 -11.96 -4.61 18.85
CA ILE A 6 -12.86 -3.46 19.03
C ILE A 6 -12.05 -2.31 19.65
N PRO A 7 -12.13 -1.08 19.11
CA PRO A 7 -11.39 0.04 19.66
C PRO A 7 -11.81 0.32 21.11
N PRO A 8 -10.86 0.60 22.02
CA PRO A 8 -11.16 0.84 23.43
C PRO A 8 -11.95 2.14 23.67
N GLY A 9 -11.93 3.07 22.72
CA GLY A 9 -12.73 4.29 22.73
C GLY A 9 -13.71 4.31 21.56
N GLY A 10 -14.99 4.61 21.83
CA GLY A 10 -16.10 4.57 20.87
C GLY A 10 -16.07 5.60 19.74
N ARG A 11 -14.92 6.24 19.46
CA ARG A 11 -14.75 7.27 18.42
C ARG A 11 -14.31 6.72 17.06
N LEU A 12 -14.02 5.41 16.97
CA LEU A 12 -13.47 4.76 15.77
C LEU A 12 -14.42 3.71 15.16
N GLY A 13 -15.71 3.75 15.52
CA GLY A 13 -16.72 2.81 15.03
C GLY A 13 -16.63 1.41 15.66
N TRP A 14 -17.31 0.43 15.03
CA TRP A 14 -17.46 -0.94 15.55
C TRP A 14 -16.30 -1.89 15.19
N GLY A 15 -15.16 -1.36 14.76
CA GLY A 15 -13.94 -2.12 14.48
C GLY A 15 -13.95 -2.81 13.11
N HIS A 16 -13.21 -3.92 13.00
CA HIS A 16 -12.89 -4.59 11.73
C HIS A 16 -13.92 -5.65 11.28
N LYS A 17 -15.19 -5.47 11.62
CA LYS A 17 -16.24 -6.47 11.31
C LYS A 17 -16.43 -6.66 9.82
N GLY A 18 -16.48 -7.90 9.35
CA GLY A 18 -16.68 -8.24 7.93
C GLY A 18 -15.45 -8.00 7.03
N LEU A 19 -14.38 -7.38 7.57
CA LEU A 19 -13.20 -7.00 6.79
C LEU A 19 -12.43 -8.22 6.26
N TYR A 20 -12.45 -9.35 6.98
CA TYR A 20 -11.79 -10.58 6.54
C TYR A 20 -12.37 -11.08 5.22
N ASP A 21 -13.70 -11.08 5.10
CA ASP A 21 -14.38 -11.53 3.89
C ASP A 21 -14.17 -10.54 2.74
N THR A 22 -14.22 -9.23 3.03
CA THR A 22 -13.93 -8.16 2.07
C THR A 22 -12.52 -8.29 1.50
N ILE A 23 -11.52 -8.59 2.34
CA ILE A 23 -10.15 -8.83 1.88
C ILE A 23 -10.03 -10.12 1.08
N ASN A 24 -10.56 -11.24 1.55
CA ASN A 24 -10.28 -12.54 0.93
C ASN A 24 -11.04 -12.79 -0.37
N LYS A 25 -12.24 -12.22 -0.54
CA LYS A 25 -13.10 -12.49 -1.70
C LYS A 25 -12.83 -11.53 -2.87
N LEU A 26 -12.25 -10.36 -2.61
CA LEU A 26 -12.22 -9.26 -3.58
C LEU A 26 -10.78 -8.95 -4.02
N ILE A 27 -10.48 -9.30 -5.27
CA ILE A 27 -9.12 -9.22 -5.82
C ILE A 27 -8.63 -7.79 -6.00
N HIS A 28 -9.52 -6.84 -6.33
CA HIS A 28 -9.15 -5.44 -6.49
C HIS A 28 -8.76 -4.81 -5.15
N PHE A 29 -9.34 -5.26 -4.04
CA PHE A 29 -8.93 -4.82 -2.71
C PHE A 29 -7.57 -5.40 -2.31
N GLN A 30 -7.35 -6.70 -2.53
CA GLN A 30 -6.03 -7.34 -2.28
C GLN A 30 -4.92 -6.67 -3.09
N LEU A 31 -5.15 -6.46 -4.38
CA LEU A 31 -4.17 -5.84 -5.26
C LEU A 31 -3.92 -4.37 -4.86
N GLY A 32 -4.96 -3.62 -4.51
CA GLY A 32 -4.80 -2.26 -3.97
C GLY A 32 -3.92 -2.22 -2.72
N LEU A 33 -4.14 -3.13 -1.77
CA LEU A 33 -3.32 -3.22 -0.55
C LEU A 33 -1.88 -3.66 -0.84
N ALA A 34 -1.68 -4.63 -1.72
CA ALA A 34 -0.35 -5.12 -2.10
C ALA A 34 0.46 -4.05 -2.83
N LEU A 35 -0.17 -3.30 -3.74
CA LEU A 35 0.49 -2.18 -4.44
C LEU A 35 0.77 -1.03 -3.47
N THR A 36 -0.11 -0.74 -2.51
CA THR A 36 0.15 0.29 -1.50
C THR A 36 1.39 -0.06 -0.67
N SER A 37 1.47 -1.28 -0.14
CA SER A 37 2.63 -1.69 0.67
C SER A 37 3.91 -1.74 -0.15
N LEU A 38 3.85 -2.26 -1.38
CA LEU A 38 4.99 -2.30 -2.28
C LEU A 38 5.45 -0.89 -2.67
N GLY A 39 4.55 0.02 -3.02
CA GLY A 39 4.88 1.40 -3.39
C GLY A 39 5.57 2.17 -2.26
N VAL A 40 5.11 1.99 -1.02
CA VAL A 40 5.77 2.56 0.17
C VAL A 40 7.18 2.01 0.33
N ILE A 41 7.35 0.68 0.21
CA ILE A 41 8.66 0.04 0.34
C ILE A 41 9.58 0.47 -0.81
N THR A 42 9.11 0.56 -2.05
CA THR A 42 9.92 1.01 -3.20
C THR A 42 10.43 2.44 -3.00
N SER A 43 9.59 3.34 -2.47
CA SER A 43 10.04 4.70 -2.11
C SER A 43 11.05 4.69 -0.96
N LEU A 44 10.82 3.86 0.07
CA LEU A 44 11.76 3.67 1.17
C LEU A 44 13.13 3.16 0.67
N VAL A 45 13.15 2.18 -0.24
CA VAL A 45 14.37 1.66 -0.86
C VAL A 45 15.15 2.78 -1.54
N ALA A 46 14.48 3.64 -2.31
CA ALA A 46 15.15 4.78 -2.95
C ALA A 46 15.79 5.74 -1.93
N GLN A 47 15.10 6.04 -0.84
CA GLN A 47 15.62 6.91 0.23
C GLN A 47 16.79 6.26 0.97
N GLN A 48 16.68 4.96 1.26
CA GLN A 48 17.72 4.20 1.95
C GLN A 48 18.96 4.03 1.08
N MET A 49 18.83 3.72 -0.21
CA MET A 49 19.97 3.51 -1.11
C MET A 49 20.79 4.79 -1.35
N TYR A 50 20.14 5.96 -1.36
CA TYR A 50 20.85 7.23 -1.47
C TYR A 50 21.62 7.57 -0.18
N SER A 51 21.02 7.34 0.99
CA SER A 51 21.58 7.75 2.29
C SER A 51 22.53 6.71 2.92
N LEU A 52 22.32 5.43 2.61
CA LEU A 52 23.07 4.27 3.11
C LEU A 52 23.49 3.38 1.92
N PRO A 53 24.54 3.76 1.17
CA PRO A 53 24.96 3.04 -0.03
C PRO A 53 25.42 1.60 0.30
N ALA A 54 24.70 0.61 -0.24
CA ALA A 54 24.96 -0.82 0.02
C ALA A 54 25.99 -1.46 -0.95
N TYR A 55 26.29 -0.80 -2.07
CA TYR A 55 27.18 -1.34 -3.11
C TYR A 55 28.54 -0.64 -3.09
N ALA A 56 29.62 -1.39 -3.33
CA ALA A 56 30.97 -0.84 -3.35
C ALA A 56 31.11 0.24 -4.45
N PHE A 57 31.75 1.36 -4.11
CA PHE A 57 32.04 2.50 -5.01
C PHE A 57 30.83 3.25 -5.58
N ILE A 58 29.58 2.86 -5.27
CA ILE A 58 28.39 3.51 -5.83
C ILE A 58 28.23 4.97 -5.39
N ALA A 59 28.73 5.31 -4.20
CA ALA A 59 28.74 6.69 -3.69
C ALA A 59 29.66 7.63 -4.49
N GLN A 60 30.53 7.08 -5.33
CA GLN A 60 31.44 7.84 -6.20
C GLN A 60 30.88 7.97 -7.63
N ASP A 61 29.92 7.12 -8.01
CA ASP A 61 29.22 7.19 -9.30
C ASP A 61 27.88 7.94 -9.15
N PHE A 62 27.97 9.26 -9.25
CA PHE A 62 26.82 10.16 -9.08
C PHE A 62 25.72 9.93 -10.12
N THR A 63 26.09 9.55 -11.36
CA THR A 63 25.09 9.36 -12.43
C THR A 63 24.27 8.10 -12.14
N THR A 64 24.93 7.00 -11.79
CA THR A 64 24.24 5.76 -11.43
C THR A 64 23.39 5.95 -10.18
N GLN A 65 23.88 6.66 -9.16
CA GLN A 65 23.10 6.94 -7.95
C GLN A 65 21.85 7.78 -8.24
N ALA A 66 21.96 8.80 -9.11
CA ALA A 66 20.83 9.62 -9.53
C ALA A 66 19.79 8.82 -10.35
N VAL A 67 20.26 7.97 -11.27
CA VAL A 67 19.37 7.10 -12.07
C VAL A 67 18.64 6.10 -11.20
N LEU A 68 19.32 5.43 -10.26
CA LEU A 68 18.67 4.47 -9.36
C LEU A 68 17.62 5.12 -8.48
N TYR A 69 17.90 6.30 -7.91
CA TYR A 69 16.94 7.04 -7.10
C TYR A 69 15.70 7.42 -7.91
N THR A 70 15.90 8.04 -9.08
CA THR A 70 14.79 8.47 -9.95
C THR A 70 13.99 7.29 -10.47
N HIS A 71 14.64 6.21 -10.91
CA HIS A 71 13.99 4.98 -11.35
C HIS A 71 13.03 4.42 -10.29
N HIS A 72 13.50 4.23 -9.06
CA HIS A 72 12.68 3.68 -7.98
C HIS A 72 11.56 4.64 -7.56
N GLN A 73 11.80 5.96 -7.55
CA GLN A 73 10.75 6.93 -7.22
C GLN A 73 9.65 6.99 -8.27
N TYR A 74 9.98 6.92 -9.57
CA TYR A 74 8.97 6.85 -10.62
C TYR A 74 8.16 5.56 -10.54
N ILE A 75 8.82 4.41 -10.32
CA ILE A 75 8.12 3.13 -10.13
C ILE A 75 7.20 3.19 -8.91
N ALA A 76 7.68 3.72 -7.78
CA ALA A 76 6.86 3.90 -6.58
C ALA A 76 5.63 4.75 -6.89
N GLY A 77 5.78 5.85 -7.64
CA GLY A 77 4.67 6.70 -8.08
C GLY A 77 3.64 5.95 -8.93
N PHE A 78 4.09 5.18 -9.94
CA PHE A 78 3.20 4.36 -10.77
C PHE A 78 2.46 3.29 -9.96
N ILE A 79 3.16 2.61 -9.06
CA ILE A 79 2.58 1.58 -8.19
C ILE A 79 1.55 2.20 -7.24
N MET A 80 1.85 3.36 -6.64
CA MET A 80 0.93 4.08 -5.74
C MET A 80 -0.33 4.56 -6.48
N ALA A 81 -0.19 5.10 -7.69
CA ALA A 81 -1.34 5.45 -8.52
C ALA A 81 -2.20 4.21 -8.86
N GLY A 82 -1.55 3.10 -9.20
CA GLY A 82 -2.21 1.81 -9.41
C GLY A 82 -2.97 1.33 -8.18
N ALA A 83 -2.39 1.48 -6.99
CA ALA A 83 -3.03 1.10 -5.73
C ALA A 83 -4.37 1.83 -5.52
N PHE A 84 -4.39 3.15 -5.71
CA PHE A 84 -5.61 3.95 -5.62
C PHE A 84 -6.61 3.63 -6.74
N ALA A 85 -6.13 3.36 -7.96
CA ALA A 85 -6.99 2.95 -9.06
C ALA A 85 -7.71 1.62 -8.75
N HIS A 86 -6.99 0.62 -8.26
CA HIS A 86 -7.57 -0.66 -7.85
C HIS A 86 -8.49 -0.50 -6.62
N GLY A 87 -8.17 0.38 -5.68
CA GLY A 87 -9.06 0.74 -4.58
C GLY A 87 -10.37 1.38 -5.06
N ALA A 88 -10.31 2.29 -6.03
CA ALA A 88 -11.50 2.89 -6.62
C ALA A 88 -12.36 1.87 -7.39
N ILE A 89 -11.73 0.95 -8.13
CA ILE A 89 -12.45 -0.13 -8.82
C ILE A 89 -13.17 -1.04 -7.81
N PHE A 90 -12.52 -1.35 -6.69
CA PHE A 90 -13.14 -2.10 -5.60
C PHE A 90 -14.43 -1.41 -5.09
N PHE A 91 -14.40 -0.09 -4.84
CA PHE A 91 -15.57 0.64 -4.35
C PHE A 91 -16.74 0.66 -5.33
N ILE A 92 -16.48 0.61 -6.65
CA ILE A 92 -17.52 0.69 -7.67
C ILE A 92 -18.08 -0.70 -8.00
N ARG A 93 -17.20 -1.70 -8.12
CA ARG A 93 -17.56 -3.01 -8.68
C ARG A 93 -17.89 -4.05 -7.61
N ASP A 94 -17.08 -4.08 -6.56
CA ASP A 94 -16.97 -5.24 -5.66
C ASP A 94 -17.48 -4.93 -4.24
N TYR A 95 -17.59 -3.65 -3.88
CA TYR A 95 -18.06 -3.22 -2.57
C TYR A 95 -19.58 -3.35 -2.45
N ASN A 96 -20.03 -4.17 -1.51
CA ASN A 96 -21.43 -4.23 -1.10
C ASN A 96 -21.62 -3.48 0.23
N PRO A 97 -22.39 -2.38 0.27
CA PRO A 97 -22.66 -1.66 1.50
C PRO A 97 -23.41 -2.53 2.50
N GLU A 98 -24.38 -3.36 2.13
CA GLU A 98 -25.17 -4.16 3.08
C GLU A 98 -24.33 -5.17 3.88
N GLN A 99 -23.27 -5.70 3.27
CA GLN A 99 -22.33 -6.62 3.93
C GLN A 99 -21.28 -5.90 4.77
N ASN A 100 -21.08 -4.60 4.53
CA ASN A 100 -20.12 -3.75 5.23
C ASN A 100 -20.84 -2.64 6.05
N VAL A 101 -22.16 -2.74 6.22
CA VAL A 101 -22.95 -1.84 7.03
C VAL A 101 -22.77 -2.26 8.48
N ILE A 102 -22.40 -1.26 9.26
CA ILE A 102 -22.33 -1.35 10.70
C ILE A 102 -23.77 -1.25 11.22
N VAL A 103 -24.41 -2.38 11.50
CA VAL A 103 -25.63 -2.43 12.33
C VAL A 103 -25.23 -2.49 13.80
#